data_AF-A0A356JXG8-F1
#
_entry.id   AF-A0A356JXG8-F1
#
_cell.length_a   1.000
_cell.length_b   1.000
_cell.length_c   1.000
_cell.angle_alpha   90.00
_cell.angle_beta   90.00
_cell.angle_gamma   90.00
#
_symmetry.space_group_name_H-M   'P 1'
#
loop_
_entity.id
_entity.type
_entity.pdbx_description
1 polymer ?
#
loop_
_entity_poly.entity_id
_entity_poly.type
_entity_poly.pdbx_seq_one_letter_code
_entity_poly.pdbx_strand_id
1 'polypeptide(L)'
;MNKNYILMAVNKSGKNVYIDEVPNGKNCGCFCKECGGELVARHGEKKIHHFAHASGNDSINCSQTALHILAKEIVAEEGRVPIPRSGKIEFHSADKVELEKSLGDIIPDAFAIVKGRPFMVEILVSHAVDEKKLNKIKEHRISCIEIDLSGKTFESKEEVRAALKNPCNMKIVYDDDSRMIQERKEILLNYGLKLKICRGGIVFCPKLRSYVPTYFCEDCVFGCKESNDFMRCGIVLPLVLKPNFREVFNIILKSNNVMFDDEAQRYNDSHFGWKATEAVQRAYIMRRF
;
A
#
# COMPACT_ATOMS: atom_id res chain seq x y z
N MET A 1 -36.31 1.93 -4.66
CA MET A 1 -35.71 1.40 -3.41
C MET A 1 -34.61 0.43 -3.82
N ASN A 2 -33.35 0.71 -3.45
CA ASN A 2 -32.28 -0.28 -3.63
C ASN A 2 -32.65 -1.52 -2.82
N LYS A 3 -32.68 -2.67 -3.47
CA LYS A 3 -32.94 -3.95 -2.80
C LYS A 3 -31.63 -4.42 -2.20
N ASN A 4 -31.65 -4.67 -0.91
CA ASN A 4 -30.47 -5.04 -0.14
C ASN A 4 -30.38 -6.56 -0.05
N TYR A 5 -29.66 -7.17 -0.98
CA TYR A 5 -29.53 -8.61 -1.07
C TYR A 5 -28.38 -9.12 -0.21
N ILE A 6 -28.60 -10.23 0.49
CA ILE A 6 -27.57 -10.93 1.24
C ILE A 6 -26.98 -12.00 0.33
N LEU A 7 -25.71 -11.87 -0.04
CA LEU A 7 -25.01 -12.82 -0.93
C LEU A 7 -24.15 -13.84 -0.17
N MET A 8 -23.88 -13.59 1.12
CA MET A 8 -23.05 -14.41 1.99
C MET A 8 -23.78 -14.70 3.30
N ALA A 9 -23.64 -15.94 3.77
CA ALA A 9 -24.17 -16.42 5.04
C ALA A 9 -23.16 -17.31 5.77
N VAL A 10 -23.49 -17.73 6.99
CA VAL A 10 -22.68 -18.67 7.77
C VAL A 10 -23.42 -20.00 7.88
N ASN A 11 -22.74 -21.11 7.61
CA ASN A 11 -23.32 -22.45 7.78
C ASN A 11 -23.21 -22.95 9.24
N LYS A 12 -23.78 -24.13 9.53
CA LYS A 12 -23.73 -24.75 10.87
C LYS A 12 -22.31 -24.98 11.43
N SER A 13 -21.30 -25.07 10.56
CA SER A 13 -19.90 -25.25 10.96
C SER A 13 -19.20 -23.92 11.26
N GLY A 14 -19.89 -22.79 11.15
CA GLY A 14 -19.30 -21.45 11.34
C GLY A 14 -18.53 -20.93 10.12
N LYS A 15 -18.60 -21.60 8.97
CA LYS A 15 -17.92 -21.19 7.73
C LYS A 15 -18.81 -20.26 6.91
N ASN A 16 -18.21 -19.23 6.32
CA ASN A 16 -18.85 -18.40 5.31
C ASN A 16 -19.16 -19.23 4.07
N VAL A 17 -20.37 -19.06 3.53
CA VAL A 17 -20.88 -19.71 2.31
C VAL A 17 -21.61 -18.68 1.47
N TYR A 18 -21.55 -18.84 0.16
CA TYR A 18 -22.20 -17.91 -0.77
C TYR A 18 -23.48 -18.50 -1.35
N ILE A 19 -24.36 -17.62 -1.83
CA ILE A 19 -25.70 -18.03 -2.23
C ILE A 19 -25.71 -19.10 -3.33
N ASP A 20 -24.75 -19.08 -4.23
CA ASP A 20 -24.64 -20.06 -5.33
C ASP A 20 -24.01 -21.40 -4.91
N GLU A 21 -23.54 -21.52 -3.67
CA GLU A 21 -22.86 -22.72 -3.15
C GLU A 21 -23.75 -23.60 -2.27
N VAL A 22 -24.98 -23.16 -2.00
CA VAL A 22 -25.88 -23.80 -1.03
C VAL A 22 -27.16 -24.28 -1.69
N PRO A 23 -27.84 -25.32 -1.16
CA PRO A 23 -29.12 -25.74 -1.71
C PRO A 23 -30.22 -24.70 -1.49
N ASN A 24 -31.17 -24.61 -2.43
CA ASN A 24 -32.31 -23.69 -2.35
C ASN A 24 -33.20 -23.95 -1.12
N GLY A 25 -33.86 -22.90 -0.63
CA GLY A 25 -34.80 -22.93 0.48
C GLY A 25 -34.13 -23.02 1.86
N LYS A 26 -34.88 -23.52 2.85
CA LYS A 26 -34.41 -23.69 4.23
C LYS A 26 -33.36 -24.80 4.38
N ASN A 27 -33.22 -25.66 3.37
CA ASN A 27 -32.24 -26.73 3.37
C ASN A 27 -30.79 -26.22 3.32
N CYS A 28 -30.58 -24.92 3.02
CA CYS A 28 -29.25 -24.31 3.13
C CYS A 28 -28.70 -24.36 4.56
N GLY A 29 -29.56 -24.39 5.59
CA GLY A 29 -29.16 -24.43 6.99
C GLY A 29 -28.21 -23.27 7.38
N CYS A 30 -28.41 -22.11 6.75
CA CYS A 30 -27.55 -20.94 6.88
C CYS A 30 -28.12 -19.92 7.86
N PHE A 31 -27.22 -19.14 8.44
CA PHE A 31 -27.51 -18.10 9.44
C PHE A 31 -26.90 -16.77 9.01
N CYS A 32 -27.58 -15.68 9.36
CA CYS A 32 -27.06 -14.34 9.14
C CYS A 32 -25.88 -14.07 10.08
N LYS A 33 -24.77 -13.57 9.53
CA LYS A 33 -23.59 -13.23 10.33
C LYS A 33 -23.85 -12.09 11.32
N GLU A 34 -24.72 -11.14 10.95
CA GLU A 34 -25.01 -9.95 11.74
C GLU A 34 -25.96 -10.25 12.91
N CYS A 35 -27.14 -10.81 12.62
CA CYS A 35 -28.19 -10.99 13.63
C CYS A 35 -28.31 -12.43 14.18
N GLY A 36 -27.61 -13.40 13.58
CA GLY A 36 -27.72 -14.82 13.93
C GLY A 36 -29.01 -15.51 13.47
N GLY A 37 -29.93 -14.78 12.83
CA GLY A 37 -31.21 -15.32 12.39
C GLY A 37 -31.08 -16.35 11.26
N GLU A 38 -32.01 -17.31 11.22
CA GLU A 38 -32.09 -18.30 10.16
C GLU A 38 -32.38 -17.65 8.80
N LEU A 39 -31.65 -18.11 7.78
CA LEU A 39 -31.80 -17.66 6.40
C LEU A 39 -32.44 -18.73 5.53
N VAL A 40 -33.11 -18.27 4.48
CA VAL A 40 -33.66 -19.08 3.39
C VAL A 40 -32.87 -18.69 2.14
N ALA A 41 -32.21 -19.66 1.51
CA ALA A 41 -31.63 -19.44 0.19
C ALA A 41 -32.78 -19.30 -0.82
N ARG A 42 -32.75 -18.27 -1.65
CA ARG A 42 -33.74 -18.06 -2.71
C ARG A 42 -33.03 -18.07 -4.06
N HIS A 43 -33.09 -19.21 -4.71
CA HIS A 43 -32.69 -19.37 -6.11
C HIS A 43 -33.90 -19.14 -7.00
N GLY A 44 -33.79 -18.25 -7.96
CA GLY A 44 -34.89 -17.87 -8.83
C GLY A 44 -34.41 -17.68 -10.26
N GLU A 45 -35.17 -18.16 -11.22
CA GLU A 45 -34.86 -17.97 -12.64
C GLU A 45 -35.09 -16.51 -13.09
N LYS A 46 -35.96 -15.77 -12.39
CA LYS A 46 -36.33 -14.37 -12.69
C LYS A 46 -35.87 -13.37 -11.62
N LYS A 47 -35.55 -13.85 -10.42
CA LYS A 47 -35.10 -13.03 -9.29
C LYS A 47 -33.71 -13.51 -8.92
N ILE A 48 -32.82 -12.56 -8.72
CA ILE A 48 -31.44 -12.85 -8.36
C ILE A 48 -31.32 -13.72 -7.12
N HIS A 49 -30.28 -14.52 -7.11
CA HIS A 49 -29.97 -15.41 -6.02
C HIS A 49 -29.60 -14.58 -4.79
N HIS A 50 -30.34 -14.76 -3.70
CA HIS A 50 -30.03 -14.11 -2.43
C HIS A 50 -30.48 -14.95 -1.25
N PHE A 51 -29.88 -14.70 -0.09
CA PHE A 51 -30.44 -15.11 1.19
C PHE A 51 -31.48 -14.10 1.66
N ALA A 52 -32.51 -14.60 2.33
CA ALA A 52 -33.52 -13.79 3.03
C ALA A 52 -33.79 -14.37 4.42
N HIS A 53 -34.14 -13.55 5.40
CA HIS A 53 -34.47 -14.05 6.73
C HIS A 53 -35.76 -14.87 6.70
N ALA A 54 -35.73 -16.03 7.36
CA ALA A 54 -36.91 -16.90 7.47
C ALA A 54 -38.08 -16.21 8.20
N SER A 55 -37.76 -15.30 9.13
CA SER A 55 -38.73 -14.49 9.87
C SER A 55 -39.25 -13.27 9.10
N GLY A 56 -38.65 -12.94 7.95
CA GLY A 56 -38.95 -11.72 7.19
C GLY A 56 -38.34 -10.44 7.78
N ASN A 57 -37.50 -10.53 8.81
CA ASN A 57 -36.84 -9.38 9.44
C ASN A 57 -35.56 -8.97 8.69
N ASP A 58 -35.68 -8.64 7.40
CA ASP A 58 -34.55 -8.23 6.57
C ASP A 58 -34.10 -6.79 6.94
N SER A 59 -32.96 -6.69 7.63
CA SER A 59 -32.35 -5.39 7.97
C SER A 59 -31.26 -4.98 6.99
N ILE A 60 -31.10 -3.67 6.78
CA ILE A 60 -30.01 -3.13 5.95
C ILE A 60 -28.64 -3.50 6.51
N ASN A 61 -28.46 -3.47 7.83
CA ASN A 61 -27.21 -3.83 8.49
C ASN A 61 -26.79 -5.26 8.15
N CYS A 62 -27.73 -6.21 8.11
CA CYS A 62 -27.44 -7.60 7.73
C CYS A 62 -26.85 -7.72 6.32
N SER A 63 -27.39 -6.97 5.36
CA SER A 63 -26.87 -6.95 3.99
C SER A 63 -25.51 -6.26 3.89
N GLN A 64 -25.29 -5.19 4.65
CA GLN A 64 -24.05 -4.43 4.65
C GLN A 64 -22.90 -5.24 5.27
N THR A 65 -23.15 -5.90 6.40
CA THR A 65 -22.19 -6.82 7.03
C THR A 65 -21.86 -7.98 6.10
N ALA A 66 -22.86 -8.56 5.43
CA ALA A 66 -22.62 -9.64 4.48
C ALA A 66 -21.76 -9.20 3.28
N LEU A 67 -22.02 -8.02 2.72
CA LEU A 67 -21.24 -7.44 1.63
C LEU A 67 -19.80 -7.12 2.07
N HIS A 68 -19.61 -6.55 3.27
CA HIS A 68 -18.30 -6.20 3.80
C HIS A 68 -17.41 -7.44 3.95
N ILE A 69 -17.96 -8.51 4.51
CA ILE A 69 -17.24 -9.78 4.69
C ILE A 69 -16.93 -10.44 3.35
N LEU A 70 -17.90 -10.51 2.45
CA LEU A 70 -17.68 -11.04 1.09
C LEU A 70 -16.55 -10.28 0.37
N ALA A 71 -16.54 -8.96 0.50
CA ALA A 71 -15.53 -8.13 -0.13
C ALA A 71 -14.12 -8.38 0.45
N LYS A 72 -14.00 -8.53 1.78
CA LYS A 72 -12.73 -8.91 2.44
C LYS A 72 -12.20 -10.25 1.93
N GLU A 73 -13.07 -11.25 1.84
CA GLU A 73 -12.70 -12.57 1.37
C GLU A 73 -12.23 -12.53 -0.09
N ILE A 74 -12.90 -11.79 -0.97
CA ILE A 74 -12.47 -11.64 -2.37
C ILE A 74 -11.08 -10.98 -2.44
N VAL A 75 -10.82 -9.93 -1.64
CA VAL A 75 -9.49 -9.27 -1.61
C VAL A 75 -8.40 -10.25 -1.18
N ALA A 76 -8.66 -11.09 -0.17
CA ALA A 76 -7.72 -12.12 0.28
C ALA A 76 -7.55 -13.25 -0.75
N GLU A 77 -8.64 -13.72 -1.36
CA GLU A 77 -8.65 -14.78 -2.38
C GLU A 77 -7.84 -14.37 -3.62
N GLU A 78 -7.98 -13.13 -4.08
CA GLU A 78 -7.32 -12.69 -5.31
C GLU A 78 -5.84 -12.37 -5.12
N GLY A 79 -5.43 -11.99 -3.91
CA GLY A 79 -4.04 -11.64 -3.61
C GLY A 79 -3.47 -10.51 -4.47
N ARG A 80 -4.33 -9.74 -5.15
CA ARG A 80 -3.95 -8.61 -6.00
C ARG A 80 -4.63 -7.36 -5.46
N VAL A 81 -3.83 -6.48 -4.87
CA VAL A 81 -4.33 -5.35 -4.08
C VAL A 81 -4.04 -4.02 -4.79
N PRO A 82 -4.92 -3.01 -4.64
CA PRO A 82 -4.62 -1.66 -5.07
C PRO A 82 -3.59 -1.04 -4.11
N ILE A 83 -2.58 -0.38 -4.64
CA ILE A 83 -1.60 0.40 -3.88
C ILE A 83 -1.49 1.82 -4.43
N PRO A 84 -1.29 2.84 -3.57
CA PRO A 84 -0.97 4.17 -4.03
C PRO A 84 0.51 4.24 -4.41
N ARG A 85 0.79 4.90 -5.53
CA ARG A 85 2.15 5.16 -6.01
C ARG A 85 2.21 6.55 -6.62
N SER A 86 2.79 7.49 -5.89
CA SER A 86 2.94 8.89 -6.32
C SER A 86 1.60 9.52 -6.72
N GLY A 87 0.55 9.32 -5.91
CA GLY A 87 -0.79 9.84 -6.16
C GLY A 87 -1.61 9.11 -7.23
N LYS A 88 -1.13 7.97 -7.75
CA LYS A 88 -1.89 7.09 -8.66
C LYS A 88 -2.19 5.76 -7.99
N ILE A 89 -3.24 5.08 -8.45
CA ILE A 89 -3.59 3.74 -7.97
C ILE A 89 -3.09 2.71 -8.99
N GLU A 90 -2.31 1.76 -8.52
CA GLU A 90 -1.81 0.63 -9.29
C GLU A 90 -2.19 -0.69 -8.61
N PHE A 91 -2.53 -1.74 -9.37
CA PHE A 91 -2.76 -3.06 -8.81
C PHE A 91 -1.49 -3.91 -8.87
N HIS A 92 -1.11 -4.49 -7.74
CA HIS A 92 0.06 -5.36 -7.63
C HIS A 92 -0.30 -6.67 -6.93
N SER A 93 0.38 -7.75 -7.30
CA SER A 93 0.31 -9.00 -6.55
C SER A 93 0.96 -8.80 -5.18
N ALA A 94 0.27 -9.24 -4.14
CA ALA A 94 0.75 -9.23 -2.77
C ALA A 94 1.52 -10.51 -2.47
N ASP A 95 2.63 -10.35 -1.76
CA ASP A 95 3.40 -11.45 -1.17
C ASP A 95 2.58 -12.13 -0.06
N LYS A 96 1.74 -11.34 0.64
CA LYS A 96 0.87 -11.80 1.71
C LYS A 96 -0.34 -10.87 1.84
N VAL A 97 -1.52 -11.42 2.09
CA VAL A 97 -2.72 -10.68 2.50
C VAL A 97 -3.25 -11.29 3.80
N GLU A 98 -3.49 -10.46 4.81
CA GLU A 98 -4.01 -10.84 6.12
C GLU A 98 -5.27 -10.02 6.41
N LEU A 99 -6.39 -10.70 6.62
CA LEU A 99 -7.63 -10.07 7.09
C LEU A 99 -7.60 -9.90 8.61
N GLU A 100 -8.26 -8.86 9.11
CA GLU A 100 -8.43 -8.60 10.56
C GLU A 100 -7.11 -8.55 11.35
N LYS A 101 -6.00 -8.17 10.69
CA LYS A 101 -4.69 -8.09 11.35
C LYS A 101 -4.62 -6.88 12.27
N SER A 102 -4.53 -7.09 13.57
CA SER A 102 -4.30 -6.00 14.52
C SER A 102 -2.90 -5.40 14.37
N LEU A 103 -2.84 -4.08 14.25
CA LEU A 103 -1.61 -3.28 14.30
C LEU A 103 -1.53 -2.49 15.62
N GLY A 104 -2.17 -3.00 16.67
CA GLY A 104 -2.33 -2.33 17.96
C GLY A 104 -3.67 -1.59 18.02
N ASP A 105 -3.68 -0.32 17.64
CA ASP A 105 -4.84 0.57 17.80
C ASP A 105 -5.73 0.68 16.55
N ILE A 106 -5.35 0.02 15.46
CA ILE A 106 -6.11 -0.09 14.22
C ILE A 106 -6.13 -1.54 13.72
N ILE A 107 -7.25 -1.92 13.09
CA ILE A 107 -7.43 -3.16 12.36
C ILE A 107 -7.91 -2.76 10.96
N PRO A 108 -7.07 -2.87 9.91
CA PRO A 108 -7.50 -2.68 8.55
C PRO A 108 -8.33 -3.87 8.08
N ASP A 109 -9.24 -3.63 7.14
CA ASP A 109 -10.06 -4.69 6.54
C ASP A 109 -9.19 -5.73 5.81
N ALA A 110 -8.14 -5.27 5.13
CA ALA A 110 -7.06 -6.13 4.66
C ALA A 110 -5.69 -5.45 4.84
N PHE A 111 -4.73 -6.22 5.31
CA PHE A 111 -3.33 -5.85 5.41
C PHE A 111 -2.51 -6.65 4.40
N ALA A 112 -1.87 -5.95 3.47
CA ALA A 112 -1.10 -6.57 2.40
C ALA A 112 0.40 -6.24 2.49
N ILE A 113 1.24 -7.20 2.13
CA ILE A 113 2.67 -6.99 1.88
C ILE A 113 2.89 -7.08 0.37
N VAL A 114 3.45 -6.05 -0.24
CA VAL A 114 3.81 -6.01 -1.66
C VAL A 114 5.28 -5.66 -1.80
N LYS A 115 6.09 -6.58 -2.33
CA LYS A 115 7.55 -6.44 -2.46
C LYS A 115 8.21 -6.04 -1.13
N GLY A 116 7.77 -6.67 -0.04
CA GLY A 116 8.24 -6.40 1.31
C GLY A 116 7.76 -5.09 1.95
N ARG A 117 6.87 -4.33 1.30
CA ARG A 117 6.29 -3.09 1.87
C ARG A 117 4.85 -3.32 2.32
N PRO A 118 4.44 -2.76 3.48
CA PRO A 118 3.08 -2.88 3.98
C PRO A 118 2.12 -1.89 3.29
N PHE A 119 0.88 -2.34 3.07
CA PHE A 119 -0.23 -1.55 2.55
C PHE A 119 -1.52 -1.94 3.28
N MET A 120 -2.37 -0.95 3.54
CA MET A 120 -3.71 -1.13 4.11
C MET A 120 -4.77 -0.98 3.02
N VAL A 121 -5.81 -1.79 3.11
CA VAL A 121 -7.03 -1.66 2.31
C VAL A 121 -8.22 -1.60 3.26
N GLU A 122 -9.08 -0.61 3.05
CA GLU A 122 -10.34 -0.38 3.76
C GLU A 122 -11.50 -0.56 2.78
N ILE A 123 -12.60 -1.14 3.24
CA ILE A 123 -13.80 -1.39 2.43
C ILE A 123 -14.95 -0.60 3.03
N LEU A 124 -15.42 0.41 2.29
CA LEU A 124 -16.56 1.22 2.68
C LEU A 124 -17.85 0.61 2.16
N VAL A 125 -18.76 0.25 3.09
CA VAL A 125 -20.13 -0.17 2.78
C VAL A 125 -21.15 0.76 3.44
N SER A 126 -21.00 1.00 4.73
CA SER A 126 -21.88 1.86 5.54
C SER A 126 -21.15 3.02 6.22
N HIS A 127 -19.92 2.79 6.66
CA HIS A 127 -19.11 3.77 7.39
C HIS A 127 -17.80 4.02 6.67
N ALA A 128 -17.59 5.26 6.26
CA ALA A 128 -16.34 5.70 5.65
C ALA A 128 -15.24 5.75 6.72
N VAL A 129 -13.98 5.80 6.28
CA VAL A 129 -12.85 6.05 7.18
C VAL A 129 -13.04 7.41 7.86
N ASP A 130 -13.27 7.39 9.18
CA ASP A 130 -13.46 8.60 9.99
C ASP A 130 -12.12 9.29 10.31
N GLU A 131 -12.19 10.51 10.86
CA GLU A 131 -10.99 11.28 11.19
C GLU A 131 -10.10 10.58 12.21
N LYS A 132 -10.69 9.84 13.16
CA LYS A 132 -9.92 9.10 14.18
C LYS A 132 -9.11 7.99 13.54
N LYS A 133 -9.72 7.19 12.66
CA LYS A 133 -9.07 6.12 11.91
C LYS A 133 -8.04 6.67 10.95
N LEU A 134 -8.33 7.78 10.26
CA LEU A 134 -7.39 8.47 9.39
C LEU A 134 -6.12 8.92 10.15
N ASN A 135 -6.28 9.48 11.34
CA ASN A 135 -5.13 9.92 12.16
C ASN A 135 -4.24 8.73 12.53
N LYS A 136 -4.84 7.61 12.96
CA LYS A 136 -4.10 6.37 13.23
C LYS A 136 -3.36 5.84 12.00
N ILE A 137 -4.02 5.81 10.83
CA ILE A 137 -3.37 5.41 9.56
C ILE A 137 -2.12 6.26 9.28
N LYS A 138 -2.22 7.59 9.47
CA LYS A 138 -1.09 8.52 9.29
C LYS A 138 0.03 8.28 10.30
N GLU A 139 -0.31 7.98 11.55
CA GLU A 139 0.66 7.67 12.62
C GLU A 139 1.45 6.39 12.32
N HIS A 140 0.78 5.36 11.80
CA HIS A 140 1.41 4.11 11.36
C HIS A 140 2.34 4.28 10.15
N ARG A 141 2.18 5.36 9.37
CA ARG A 141 2.93 5.62 8.13
C ARG A 141 2.83 4.47 7.11
N ILE A 142 1.64 3.86 7.03
CA ILE A 142 1.36 2.79 6.07
C ILE A 142 0.33 3.30 5.07
N SER A 143 0.69 3.29 3.80
CA SER A 143 -0.17 3.69 2.69
C SER A 143 -1.50 2.93 2.71
N CYS A 144 -2.61 3.66 2.50
CA CYS A 144 -3.96 3.13 2.65
C CYS A 144 -4.86 3.56 1.48
N ILE A 145 -5.59 2.59 0.93
CA ILE A 145 -6.67 2.81 -0.05
C ILE A 145 -8.00 2.38 0.56
N GLU A 146 -9.04 3.17 0.33
CA GLU A 146 -10.42 2.85 0.64
C GLU A 146 -11.14 2.47 -0.66
N ILE A 147 -11.85 1.34 -0.66
CA ILE A 147 -12.67 0.86 -1.77
C ILE A 147 -14.14 1.06 -1.39
N ASP A 148 -14.83 1.94 -2.11
CA ASP A 148 -16.20 2.34 -1.87
C ASP A 148 -17.20 1.43 -2.61
N LEU A 149 -17.89 0.61 -1.82
CA LEU A 149 -19.01 -0.22 -2.24
C LEU A 149 -20.35 0.31 -1.71
N SER A 150 -20.35 1.46 -1.04
CA SER A 150 -21.54 2.05 -0.44
C SER A 150 -22.58 2.46 -1.50
N GLY A 151 -23.85 2.37 -1.13
CA GLY A 151 -24.96 2.72 -2.02
C GLY A 151 -25.16 1.81 -3.24
N LYS A 152 -24.31 0.79 -3.43
CA LYS A 152 -24.39 -0.16 -4.55
C LYS A 152 -25.17 -1.40 -4.16
N THR A 153 -25.85 -1.97 -5.15
CA THR A 153 -26.50 -3.27 -5.05
C THR A 153 -25.74 -4.24 -5.95
N PHE A 154 -25.45 -5.42 -5.42
CA PHE A 154 -24.73 -6.47 -6.15
C PHE A 154 -25.63 -7.70 -6.24
N GLU A 155 -25.61 -8.33 -7.40
CA GLU A 155 -26.44 -9.49 -7.72
C GLU A 155 -25.66 -10.80 -7.67
N SER A 156 -24.32 -10.74 -7.66
CA SER A 156 -23.43 -11.90 -7.63
C SER A 156 -22.08 -11.60 -6.98
N LYS A 157 -21.33 -12.65 -6.60
CA LYS A 157 -19.93 -12.55 -6.14
C LYS A 157 -19.04 -11.92 -7.22
N GLU A 158 -19.33 -12.17 -8.49
CA GLU A 158 -18.60 -11.66 -9.65
C GLU A 158 -18.73 -10.15 -9.82
N GLU A 159 -19.91 -9.59 -9.56
CA GLU A 159 -20.10 -8.13 -9.59
C GLU A 159 -19.35 -7.43 -8.46
N VAL A 160 -19.37 -8.00 -7.25
CA VAL A 160 -18.55 -7.49 -6.13
C VAL A 160 -17.08 -7.52 -6.50
N ARG A 161 -16.61 -8.63 -7.10
CA ARG A 161 -15.24 -8.78 -7.60
C ARG A 161 -14.89 -7.73 -8.65
N ALA A 162 -15.79 -7.46 -9.60
CA ALA A 162 -15.57 -6.41 -10.60
C ALA A 162 -15.50 -5.01 -9.97
N ALA A 163 -16.35 -4.73 -8.98
CA ALA A 163 -16.34 -3.47 -8.26
C ALA A 163 -15.07 -3.26 -7.44
N LEU A 164 -14.53 -4.30 -6.82
CA LEU A 164 -13.24 -4.26 -6.11
C LEU A 164 -12.04 -3.98 -7.03
N LYS A 165 -12.18 -4.23 -8.33
CA LYS A 165 -11.14 -3.95 -9.34
C LYS A 165 -11.30 -2.60 -10.03
N ASN A 166 -12.43 -1.91 -9.84
CA ASN A 166 -12.72 -0.68 -10.55
C ASN A 166 -12.04 0.51 -9.85
N PRO A 167 -11.07 1.20 -10.48
CA PRO A 167 -10.40 2.36 -9.89
C PRO A 167 -11.35 3.51 -9.54
N CYS A 168 -12.50 3.62 -10.22
CA CYS A 168 -13.52 4.63 -9.88
C CYS A 168 -14.15 4.43 -8.50
N ASN A 169 -13.99 3.24 -7.91
CA ASN A 169 -14.45 2.94 -6.57
C ASN A 169 -13.37 3.19 -5.52
N MET A 170 -12.19 3.71 -5.90
CA MET A 170 -11.04 3.75 -5.00
C MET A 170 -10.64 5.17 -4.66
N LYS A 171 -10.31 5.37 -3.39
CA LYS A 171 -9.82 6.61 -2.84
C LYS A 171 -8.51 6.35 -2.12
N ILE A 172 -7.48 7.12 -2.46
CA ILE A 172 -6.25 7.14 -1.67
C ILE A 172 -6.57 7.88 -0.38
N VAL A 173 -6.54 7.16 0.73
CA VAL A 173 -6.74 7.71 2.08
C VAL A 173 -5.43 8.31 2.57
N TYR A 174 -4.33 7.61 2.32
CA TYR A 174 -2.98 8.03 2.70
C TYR A 174 -1.93 7.43 1.76
N ASP A 175 -0.95 8.23 1.35
CA ASP A 175 0.17 7.84 0.49
C ASP A 175 1.50 8.29 1.15
N ASP A 176 2.16 7.34 1.82
CA ASP A 176 3.42 7.62 2.52
C ASP A 176 4.56 7.99 1.55
N ASP A 177 4.57 7.41 0.35
CA ASP A 177 5.58 7.73 -0.68
C ASP A 177 5.47 9.21 -1.09
N SER A 178 4.25 9.71 -1.32
CA SER A 178 4.01 11.11 -1.64
C SER A 178 4.41 12.05 -0.50
N ARG A 179 4.11 11.69 0.77
CA ARG A 179 4.56 12.44 1.95
C ARG A 179 6.08 12.52 2.02
N MET A 180 6.77 11.39 1.87
CA MET A 180 8.24 11.34 1.90
C MET A 180 8.87 12.21 0.81
N ILE A 181 8.29 12.22 -0.39
CA ILE A 181 8.74 13.09 -1.49
C ILE A 181 8.58 14.58 -1.11
N GLN A 182 7.46 14.95 -0.49
CA GLN A 182 7.19 16.32 -0.09
C GLN A 182 8.12 16.78 1.04
N GLU A 183 8.30 15.99 2.09
CA GLU A 183 9.22 16.29 3.19
C GLU A 183 10.67 16.48 2.69
N ARG A 184 11.10 15.61 1.77
CA ARG A 184 12.43 15.76 1.14
C ARG A 184 12.57 17.06 0.37
N LYS A 185 11.54 17.48 -0.37
CA LYS A 185 11.54 18.77 -1.08
C LYS A 185 11.62 19.95 -0.11
N GLU A 186 10.86 19.92 0.97
CA GLU A 186 10.83 20.99 1.97
C GLU A 186 12.18 21.13 2.69
N ILE A 187 12.80 20.01 3.08
CA ILE A 187 14.17 20.02 3.62
C ILE A 187 15.13 20.70 2.65
N LEU A 188 15.12 20.31 1.37
CA LEU A 188 15.99 20.91 0.36
C LEU A 188 15.75 22.42 0.21
N LEU A 189 14.49 22.85 0.17
CA LEU A 189 14.13 24.26 0.07
C LEU A 189 14.56 25.07 1.30
N ASN A 190 14.35 24.55 2.51
CA ASN A 190 14.70 25.21 3.77
C ASN A 190 16.22 25.44 3.91
N TYR A 191 17.02 24.58 3.30
CA TYR A 191 18.47 24.72 3.24
C TYR A 191 18.97 25.56 2.07
N GLY A 192 18.07 26.26 1.34
CA GLY A 192 18.42 27.07 0.19
C GLY A 192 18.95 26.26 -1.00
N LEU A 193 18.79 24.94 -0.97
CA LEU A 193 19.20 24.03 -2.02
C LEU A 193 18.10 24.02 -3.09
N LYS A 194 18.31 24.77 -4.17
CA LYS A 194 17.46 24.64 -5.36
C LYS A 194 17.71 23.26 -5.99
N LEU A 195 16.67 22.44 -6.09
CA LEU A 195 16.65 21.31 -7.03
C LEU A 195 16.73 21.87 -8.45
N LYS A 196 17.95 22.09 -8.93
CA LYS A 196 18.21 22.43 -10.31
C LYS A 196 18.24 21.11 -11.07
N ILE A 197 17.16 20.80 -11.79
CA ILE A 197 17.21 19.73 -12.80
C ILE A 197 18.10 20.28 -13.92
N CYS A 198 19.41 20.03 -13.82
CA CYS A 198 20.37 20.41 -14.84
C CYS A 198 20.32 19.37 -15.97
N ARG A 199 20.13 19.85 -17.20
CA ARG A 199 20.28 19.05 -18.42
C ARG A 199 21.68 18.39 -18.40
N GLY A 200 21.72 17.06 -18.47
CA GLY A 200 22.97 16.30 -18.52
C GLY A 200 23.86 16.73 -19.70
N GLY A 201 25.17 16.66 -19.50
CA GLY A 201 26.16 16.88 -20.57
C GLY A 201 26.17 15.75 -21.59
N ILE A 202 26.89 15.96 -22.70
CA ILE A 202 27.06 14.99 -23.79
C ILE A 202 28.51 14.48 -23.77
N VAL A 203 28.72 13.17 -23.86
CA VAL A 203 30.03 12.48 -23.86
C VAL A 203 30.17 11.58 -25.09
N PHE A 204 31.38 11.39 -25.63
CA PHE A 204 31.58 10.51 -26.79
C PHE A 204 31.64 9.03 -26.36
N CYS A 205 30.78 8.19 -26.94
CA CYS A 205 30.75 6.74 -26.72
C CYS A 205 31.64 6.03 -27.76
N PRO A 206 32.74 5.37 -27.34
CA PRO A 206 33.62 4.68 -28.27
C PRO A 206 32.99 3.41 -28.88
N LYS A 207 32.06 2.75 -28.19
CA LYS A 207 31.34 1.56 -28.72
C LYS A 207 30.32 1.93 -29.81
N LEU A 208 29.56 3.00 -29.64
CA LEU A 208 28.59 3.49 -30.62
C LEU A 208 29.19 4.45 -31.65
N ARG A 209 30.46 4.85 -31.45
CA ARG A 209 31.18 5.88 -32.21
C ARG A 209 30.36 7.18 -32.39
N SER A 210 29.66 7.60 -31.34
CA SER A 210 28.78 8.77 -31.35
C SER A 210 28.69 9.44 -29.98
N TYR A 211 28.28 10.70 -29.95
CA TYR A 211 28.06 11.49 -28.74
C TYR A 211 26.72 11.16 -28.07
N VAL A 212 26.72 10.84 -26.77
CA VAL A 212 25.54 10.40 -25.99
C VAL A 212 25.37 11.21 -24.69
N PRO A 213 24.13 11.39 -24.19
CA PRO A 213 23.89 12.07 -22.92
C PRO A 213 24.46 11.29 -21.72
N THR A 214 24.98 12.00 -20.73
CA THR A 214 25.65 11.45 -19.53
C THR A 214 24.79 10.45 -18.72
N TYR A 215 23.47 10.62 -18.67
CA TYR A 215 22.56 9.69 -17.99
C TYR A 215 22.41 8.33 -18.71
N PHE A 216 22.76 8.22 -20.00
CA PHE A 216 22.80 6.93 -20.71
C PHE A 216 24.04 6.10 -20.37
N CYS A 217 25.08 6.73 -19.78
CA CYS A 217 26.33 6.05 -19.44
C CYS A 217 26.27 5.34 -18.09
N GLU A 218 25.50 5.87 -17.13
CA GLU A 218 25.34 5.29 -15.79
C GLU A 218 24.51 3.98 -15.80
N ASP A 219 23.61 3.81 -16.78
CA ASP A 219 22.77 2.61 -17.00
C ASP A 219 23.06 1.93 -18.36
N CYS A 220 24.33 1.78 -18.75
CA CYS A 220 24.72 1.26 -20.06
C CYS A 220 24.30 -0.22 -20.30
N VAL A 221 23.40 -0.45 -21.27
CA VAL A 221 22.89 -1.79 -21.68
C VAL A 221 23.99 -2.71 -22.25
N PHE A 222 25.14 -2.15 -22.68
CA PHE A 222 26.25 -2.89 -23.29
C PHE A 222 27.33 -3.38 -22.30
N GLY A 223 27.07 -3.30 -20.99
CA GLY A 223 27.85 -4.01 -19.96
C GLY A 223 29.30 -3.57 -19.78
N CYS A 224 29.66 -2.32 -20.09
CA CYS A 224 31.03 -1.82 -19.90
C CYS A 224 31.32 -1.52 -18.42
N LYS A 225 31.56 -2.55 -17.59
CA LYS A 225 32.09 -2.40 -16.23
C LYS A 225 33.56 -2.81 -16.09
N GLU A 226 34.19 -3.31 -17.14
CA GLU A 226 35.54 -3.89 -17.08
C GLU A 226 36.52 -3.21 -18.04
N SER A 227 36.91 -1.98 -17.70
CA SER A 227 38.24 -1.43 -17.99
C SER A 227 38.37 -0.11 -17.24
N ASN A 228 39.28 -0.08 -16.27
CA ASN A 228 39.41 0.90 -15.20
C ASN A 228 39.85 2.33 -15.58
N ASP A 229 39.69 2.77 -16.84
CA ASP A 229 40.27 4.03 -17.31
C ASP A 229 39.29 5.16 -17.68
N PHE A 230 38.01 5.06 -17.27
CA PHE A 230 37.13 6.24 -17.22
C PHE A 230 36.39 6.30 -15.89
N MET A 231 37.11 6.80 -14.90
CA MET A 231 36.54 7.22 -13.62
C MET A 231 35.55 8.38 -13.84
N ARG A 232 34.44 8.31 -13.09
CA ARG A 232 33.56 9.41 -12.64
C ARG A 232 32.39 9.78 -13.54
N CYS A 233 31.31 9.01 -13.41
CA CYS A 233 30.05 9.60 -13.00
C CYS A 233 29.37 8.60 -12.06
N GLY A 234 29.60 8.79 -10.76
CA GLY A 234 28.73 8.18 -9.77
C GLY A 234 27.46 9.01 -9.70
N ILE A 235 26.34 8.37 -9.39
CA ILE A 235 25.22 9.08 -8.77
C ILE A 235 25.71 9.54 -7.38
N VAL A 236 26.43 10.63 -7.40
CA VAL A 236 26.45 11.62 -6.35
C VAL A 236 25.72 12.77 -7.00
N LEU A 237 24.48 13.03 -6.57
CA LEU A 237 23.90 14.35 -6.75
C LEU A 237 24.94 15.35 -6.23
N PRO A 238 25.54 16.20 -7.07
CA PRO A 238 26.33 17.28 -6.55
C PRO A 238 25.32 18.27 -5.99
N LEU A 239 25.00 18.11 -4.71
CA LEU A 239 24.68 19.25 -3.88
C LEU A 239 25.93 20.14 -3.94
N VAL A 240 25.86 21.25 -4.68
CA VAL A 240 26.88 22.29 -4.59
C VAL A 240 26.74 22.90 -3.18
N LEU A 241 27.40 22.29 -2.21
CA LEU A 241 27.45 22.77 -0.84
C LEU A 241 28.45 23.92 -0.80
N LYS A 242 27.97 25.15 -0.54
CA LYS A 242 28.88 26.23 -0.14
C LYS A 242 29.58 25.83 1.18
N PRO A 243 30.80 26.33 1.46
CA PRO A 243 31.66 25.85 2.56
C PRO A 243 31.01 25.76 3.95
N ASN A 244 29.97 26.55 4.22
CA ASN A 244 29.29 26.59 5.53
C ASN A 244 28.25 25.48 5.76
N PHE A 245 28.19 24.44 4.92
CA PHE A 245 27.13 23.42 4.95
C PHE A 245 27.52 22.06 5.57
N ARG A 246 28.65 21.99 6.29
CA ARG A 246 29.10 20.75 6.97
C ARG A 246 28.17 20.33 8.12
N GLU A 247 27.45 21.28 8.74
CA GLU A 247 26.44 21.01 9.78
C GLU A 247 25.16 20.36 9.23
N VAL A 248 24.77 20.70 8.00
CA VAL A 248 23.50 20.25 7.38
C VAL A 248 23.54 18.78 6.99
N PHE A 249 24.70 18.32 6.52
CA PHE A 249 24.89 16.90 6.17
C PHE A 249 24.78 15.98 7.39
N ASN A 250 25.19 16.48 8.58
CA ASN A 250 25.05 15.75 9.84
C ASN A 250 23.60 15.72 10.35
N ILE A 251 22.78 16.73 10.06
CA ILE A 251 21.36 16.76 10.47
C ILE A 251 20.52 15.74 9.69
N ILE A 252 20.82 15.53 8.40
CA ILE A 252 20.09 14.58 7.54
C ILE A 252 20.35 13.11 7.93
N LEU A 253 21.51 12.81 8.53
CA LEU A 253 21.84 11.47 9.06
C LEU A 253 21.42 11.26 10.53
N LYS A 254 21.23 12.33 11.32
CA LYS A 254 20.85 12.27 12.75
C LYS A 254 19.45 11.69 13.02
N SER A 255 18.58 11.57 12.01
CA SER A 255 17.15 11.29 12.22
C SER A 255 16.71 9.83 12.14
N ASN A 256 17.62 8.84 12.20
CA ASN A 256 17.23 7.42 12.23
C ASN A 256 17.76 6.57 13.41
N ASN A 257 18.38 7.14 14.44
CA ASN A 257 18.49 6.62 15.84
C ASN A 257 19.39 7.55 16.68
N VAL A 258 18.97 7.89 17.91
CA VAL A 258 19.71 8.76 18.85
C VAL A 258 20.75 7.93 19.64
N MET A 259 22.02 8.35 19.60
CA MET A 259 23.08 7.99 20.54
C MET A 259 23.58 9.28 21.20
N PHE A 260 23.72 9.27 22.54
CA PHE A 260 24.06 10.46 23.33
C PHE A 260 25.55 10.84 23.24
N ASP A 261 25.82 12.12 23.52
CA ASP A 261 26.98 12.95 23.17
C ASP A 261 28.39 12.37 23.43
N ASP A 262 28.57 11.44 24.38
CA ASP A 262 29.92 11.05 24.82
C ASP A 262 30.66 10.09 23.86
N GLU A 263 29.95 9.41 22.95
CA GLU A 263 30.58 8.55 21.91
C GLU A 263 30.95 9.31 20.64
N ALA A 264 30.29 10.44 20.36
CA ALA A 264 30.57 11.27 19.18
C ALA A 264 31.93 11.97 19.27
N GLN A 265 32.36 12.31 20.49
CA GLN A 265 33.63 12.99 20.72
C GLN A 265 34.84 12.06 20.47
N ARG A 266 34.72 10.75 20.77
CA ARG A 266 35.78 9.76 20.43
C ARG A 266 35.85 9.45 18.94
N TYR A 267 34.75 9.61 18.20
CA TYR A 267 34.70 9.30 16.77
C TYR A 267 35.28 10.43 15.91
N ASN A 268 35.11 11.69 16.32
CA ASN A 268 35.61 12.85 15.59
C ASN A 268 37.15 12.95 15.57
N ASP A 269 37.82 12.46 16.61
CA ASP A 269 39.27 12.63 16.73
C ASP A 269 40.09 11.57 15.99
N SER A 270 39.47 10.52 15.43
CA SER A 270 40.26 9.38 14.93
C SER A 270 40.26 9.09 13.43
N HIS A 271 39.24 9.36 12.62
CA HIS A 271 39.26 8.82 11.23
C HIS A 271 38.63 9.68 10.12
N PHE A 272 39.47 10.02 9.14
CA PHE A 272 39.16 10.62 7.84
C PHE A 272 38.02 9.89 7.09
N GLY A 273 36.87 10.56 6.98
CA GLY A 273 36.17 10.91 5.74
C GLY A 273 35.61 9.84 4.79
N TRP A 274 35.98 8.56 4.90
CA TRP A 274 35.62 7.55 3.87
C TRP A 274 34.94 6.28 4.41
N LYS A 275 34.88 6.10 5.74
CA LYS A 275 34.20 4.94 6.35
C LYS A 275 32.70 5.12 6.62
N ALA A 276 32.19 6.35 6.53
CA ALA A 276 30.76 6.62 6.75
C ALA A 276 29.87 5.93 5.70
N THR A 277 30.34 5.83 4.46
CA THR A 277 29.62 5.18 3.35
C THR A 277 29.53 3.66 3.51
N GLU A 278 30.58 3.01 4.03
CA GLU A 278 30.60 1.55 4.20
C GLU A 278 29.73 1.11 5.41
N ALA A 279 29.70 1.90 6.48
CA ALA A 279 28.81 1.67 7.62
C ALA A 279 27.32 1.88 7.25
N VAL A 280 27.02 2.89 6.44
CA VAL A 280 25.66 3.17 5.94
C VAL A 280 25.20 2.07 4.97
N GLN A 281 26.08 1.54 4.11
CA GLN A 281 25.76 0.41 3.24
C GLN A 281 25.58 -0.91 4.01
N ARG A 282 26.38 -1.19 5.05
CA ARG A 282 26.21 -2.39 5.89
C ARG A 282 24.96 -2.32 6.78
N ALA A 283 24.56 -1.14 7.23
CA ALA A 283 23.34 -0.95 8.03
C ALA A 283 22.04 -1.17 7.24
N TYR A 284 22.04 -0.91 5.93
CA TYR A 284 20.86 -1.10 5.07
C TYR A 284 20.60 -2.57 4.70
N ILE A 285 21.63 -3.43 4.75
CA ILE A 285 21.55 -4.84 4.35
C ILE A 285 21.17 -5.76 5.54
N MET A 286 21.28 -5.30 6.79
CA MET A 286 21.17 -6.16 7.98
C MET A 286 19.85 -6.08 8.76
N ARG A 287 18.83 -5.32 8.33
CA ARG A 287 17.50 -5.39 8.97
C ARG A 287 16.60 -6.41 8.29
N ARG A 288 16.91 -7.69 8.52
CA ARG A 288 15.91 -8.75 8.64
C ARG A 288 15.15 -8.51 9.94
N PHE A 289 13.85 -8.27 9.85
CA PHE A 289 12.78 -8.85 10.68
C PHE A 289 11.45 -8.62 9.95
#